data_AF-A0A7J5DT84-F1
#
_entry.id   AF-A0A7J5DT84-F1
#
_cell.length_a   1.000
_cell.length_b   1.000
_cell.length_c   1.000
_cell.angle_alpha   90.00
_cell.angle_beta   90.00
_cell.angle_gamma   90.00
#
_symmetry.space_group_name_H-M   'P 1'
#
loop_
_entity.id
_entity.type
_entity.pdbx_description
1 polymer ?
#
loop_
_entity_poly.entity_id
_entity_poly.type
_entity_poly.pdbx_seq_one_letter_code
_entity_poly.pdbx_strand_id
1 'polypeptide(L)'
;MAVATWEDVAVALGRPASDFTPAQQAQITYWLNGIELIIRGRLGPVDALDPDVLKYVETEAAAAKVPPAGVTSDETSISVAVDDGNVTRRWEKKPASAADITDEWWELLAPRRESGAFSTRPGFGASPSSPAPDMHWRP
;
A
#
# COMPACT_ATOMS: atom_id res chain seq x y z
N MET A 1 2.88 7.64 15.93
CA MET A 1 2.17 6.54 16.61
C MET A 1 1.20 6.07 15.56
N ALA A 2 1.13 4.76 15.32
CA ALA A 2 0.46 4.26 14.13
C ALA A 2 -0.99 4.75 14.08
N VAL A 3 -1.46 5.04 12.88
CA VAL A 3 -2.83 5.53 12.65
C VAL A 3 -3.82 4.36 12.77
N ALA A 4 -3.41 3.18 12.31
CA ALA A 4 -4.17 1.95 12.48
C ALA A 4 -4.06 1.39 13.91
N THR A 5 -5.13 0.73 14.36
CA THR A 5 -5.17 0.03 15.65
C THR A 5 -5.23 -1.50 15.46
N TRP A 6 -5.07 -2.26 16.54
CA TRP A 6 -5.17 -3.71 16.47
C TRP A 6 -6.61 -4.17 16.15
N GLU A 7 -7.62 -3.37 16.50
CA GLU A 7 -9.01 -3.62 16.11
C GLU A 7 -9.20 -3.52 14.59
N ASP A 8 -8.56 -2.56 13.93
CA ASP A 8 -8.59 -2.46 12.46
C ASP A 8 -7.99 -3.71 11.81
N VAL A 9 -6.90 -4.24 12.38
CA VAL A 9 -6.26 -5.49 11.93
C VAL A 9 -7.19 -6.69 12.16
N ALA A 10 -7.91 -6.75 13.28
CA ALA A 10 -8.90 -7.79 13.53
C ALA A 10 -10.03 -7.77 12.49
N VAL A 11 -10.50 -6.56 12.13
CA VAL A 11 -11.50 -6.36 11.06
C VAL A 11 -10.96 -6.83 9.71
N ALA A 12 -9.73 -6.45 9.34
CA ALA A 12 -9.11 -6.88 8.09
C ALA A 12 -8.94 -8.41 8.00
N LEU A 13 -8.66 -9.06 9.13
CA LEU A 13 -8.57 -10.52 9.23
C LEU A 13 -9.93 -11.22 9.24
N GLY A 14 -11.04 -10.48 9.34
CA GLY A 14 -12.39 -11.02 9.51
C GLY A 14 -12.57 -11.78 10.82
N ARG A 15 -11.79 -11.46 11.86
CA ARG A 15 -11.82 -12.15 13.16
C ARG A 15 -12.44 -11.26 14.23
N PRO A 16 -13.27 -11.82 15.13
CA PRO A 16 -13.79 -11.05 16.24
C PRO A 16 -12.66 -10.67 17.21
N ALA A 17 -12.79 -9.52 17.85
CA ALA A 17 -11.82 -9.03 18.84
C ALA A 17 -11.57 -10.03 20.00
N SER A 18 -12.55 -10.88 20.31
CA SER A 18 -12.45 -11.94 21.33
C SER A 18 -11.38 -12.99 21.03
N ASP A 19 -10.97 -13.14 19.77
CA ASP A 19 -9.97 -14.14 19.37
C ASP A 19 -8.54 -13.69 19.71
N PHE A 20 -8.35 -12.42 20.07
CA PHE A 20 -7.04 -11.85 20.37
C PHE A 20 -6.83 -11.71 21.87
N THR A 21 -5.86 -12.43 22.39
CA THR A 21 -5.37 -12.24 23.77
C THR A 21 -4.69 -10.87 23.93
N PRO A 22 -4.61 -10.31 25.15
CA PRO A 22 -3.92 -9.05 25.39
C PRO A 22 -2.46 -9.03 24.90
N ALA A 23 -1.77 -10.18 24.96
CA ALA A 23 -0.41 -10.31 24.43
C ALA A 23 -0.35 -10.19 22.90
N GLN A 24 -1.33 -10.77 22.19
CA GLN A 24 -1.44 -10.63 20.73
C GLN A 24 -1.82 -9.20 20.34
N GLN A 25 -2.71 -8.55 21.08
CA GLN A 25 -3.07 -7.13 20.86
C GLN A 25 -1.83 -6.22 20.99
N ALA A 26 -1.02 -6.43 22.05
CA ALA A 26 0.23 -5.71 22.24
C ALA A 26 1.25 -6.00 21.13
N GLN A 27 1.32 -7.26 20.67
CA GLN A 27 2.21 -7.66 19.58
C GLN A 27 1.83 -7.00 18.24
N ILE A 28 0.54 -6.97 17.90
CA ILE A 28 0.04 -6.29 16.70
C ILE A 28 0.35 -4.80 16.79
N THR A 29 0.09 -4.18 17.94
CA THR A 29 0.42 -2.77 18.19
C THR A 29 1.92 -2.49 18.01
N TYR A 30 2.79 -3.41 18.46
CA TYR A 30 4.23 -3.30 18.23
C TYR A 30 4.59 -3.36 16.74
N TRP A 31 3.97 -4.25 15.97
CA TRP A 31 4.18 -4.31 14.52
C TRP A 31 3.71 -3.06 13.79
N LEU A 32 2.52 -2.54 14.13
CA LEU A 32 1.97 -1.30 13.57
C LEU A 32 2.94 -0.13 13.78
N ASN A 33 3.46 0.05 14.99
CA ASN A 33 4.46 1.08 15.27
C ASN A 33 5.78 0.87 14.50
N GLY A 34 6.19 -0.38 14.30
CA GLY A 34 7.36 -0.71 13.48
C GLY A 34 7.15 -0.36 12.01
N ILE A 35 5.96 -0.64 11.46
CA ILE A 35 5.57 -0.30 10.09
C ILE A 35 5.58 1.22 9.89
N GLU A 36 4.97 1.99 10.80
CA GLU A 36 4.99 3.45 10.74
C GLU A 36 6.43 4.00 10.75
N LEU A 37 7.31 3.42 11.58
CA LEU A 37 8.72 3.81 11.64
C LEU A 37 9.45 3.56 10.30
N ILE A 38 9.16 2.45 9.64
CA ILE A 38 9.72 2.10 8.33
C ILE A 38 9.21 3.07 7.25
N ILE A 39 7.90 3.34 7.23
CA ILE A 39 7.30 4.30 6.30
C ILE A 39 7.93 5.67 6.51
N ARG A 40 8.04 6.13 7.77
CA ARG A 40 8.67 7.39 8.12
C ARG A 40 10.14 7.45 7.69
N GLY A 41 10.88 6.37 7.88
CA GLY A 41 12.28 6.27 7.47
C GLY A 41 12.48 6.39 5.97
N ARG A 42 11.51 5.95 5.16
CA ARG A 42 11.59 5.97 3.68
C ARG A 42 11.01 7.23 3.05
N LEU A 43 9.85 7.69 3.52
CA LEU A 43 9.09 8.79 2.91
C LEU A 43 9.20 10.11 3.68
N GLY A 44 9.75 10.09 4.89
CA GLY A 44 9.84 11.26 5.76
C GLY A 44 8.60 11.42 6.65
N PRO A 45 8.20 12.66 6.99
CA PRO A 45 7.12 12.89 7.95
C PRO A 45 5.79 12.30 7.44
N VAL A 46 5.25 11.35 8.20
CA VAL A 46 3.99 10.63 7.88
C VAL A 46 2.75 11.54 7.90
N ASP A 47 2.83 12.68 8.59
CA ASP A 47 1.75 13.68 8.66
C ASP A 47 1.44 14.33 7.30
N ALA A 48 2.34 14.19 6.33
CA ALA A 48 2.15 14.69 4.96
C ALA A 48 1.49 13.66 4.02
N LEU A 49 1.31 12.41 4.48
CA LEU A 49 0.67 11.35 3.73
C LEU A 49 -0.85 11.41 3.90
N ASP A 50 -1.58 10.81 2.96
CA ASP A 50 -3.02 10.62 3.11
C ASP A 50 -3.27 9.66 4.30
N PRO A 51 -4.02 10.08 5.33
CA PRO A 51 -4.21 9.30 6.54
C PRO A 51 -5.01 8.01 6.29
N ASP A 52 -5.90 7.98 5.31
CA ASP A 52 -6.69 6.78 4.99
C ASP A 52 -5.82 5.74 4.29
N VAL A 53 -4.95 6.18 3.37
CA VAL A 53 -3.98 5.31 2.69
C VAL A 53 -2.95 4.77 3.68
N LEU A 54 -2.44 5.62 4.56
CA LEU A 54 -1.50 5.22 5.60
C LEU A 54 -2.11 4.17 6.53
N LYS A 55 -3.34 4.42 7.02
CA LYS A 55 -4.08 3.47 7.84
C LYS A 55 -4.28 2.14 7.14
N TYR A 56 -4.66 2.15 5.86
CA TYR A 56 -4.84 0.94 5.07
C TYR A 56 -3.56 0.12 4.97
N VAL A 57 -2.43 0.74 4.59
CA VAL A 57 -1.15 0.04 4.45
C VAL A 57 -0.64 -0.49 5.78
N GLU A 58 -0.74 0.28 6.87
CA GLU A 58 -0.38 -0.20 8.21
C GLU A 58 -1.21 -1.44 8.60
N THR A 59 -2.52 -1.41 8.34
CA THR A 59 -3.44 -2.49 8.67
C THR A 59 -3.11 -3.76 7.90
N GLU A 60 -3.00 -3.67 6.58
CA GLU A 60 -2.74 -4.84 5.71
C GLU A 60 -1.36 -5.44 5.97
N ALA A 61 -0.34 -4.60 6.17
CA ALA A 61 1.01 -5.06 6.49
C ALA A 61 1.07 -5.77 7.85
N ALA A 62 0.37 -5.26 8.86
CA ALA A 62 0.28 -5.94 10.14
C ALA A 62 -0.54 -7.24 10.05
N ALA A 63 -1.64 -7.25 9.31
CA ALA A 63 -2.49 -8.43 9.10
C ALA A 63 -1.72 -9.57 8.43
N ALA A 64 -0.86 -9.27 7.44
CA ALA A 64 -0.02 -10.25 6.76
C ALA A 64 0.95 -10.99 7.71
N LYS A 65 1.31 -10.39 8.85
CA LYS A 65 2.17 -11.00 9.87
C LYS A 65 1.41 -11.88 10.85
N VAL A 66 0.08 -11.75 10.94
CA VAL A 66 -0.74 -12.54 11.86
C VAL A 66 -0.92 -13.95 11.30
N PRO A 67 -0.61 -15.00 12.08
CA PRO A 67 -0.74 -16.37 11.59
C PRO A 67 -2.21 -16.75 11.34
N PRO A 68 -2.46 -17.79 10.52
CA PRO A 68 -3.79 -18.32 10.25
C PRO A 68 -4.54 -18.67 11.55
N ALA A 69 -5.87 -18.61 11.51
CA ALA A 69 -6.70 -18.94 12.65
C ALA A 69 -6.46 -20.40 13.07
N GLY A 70 -6.32 -20.64 14.37
CA GLY A 70 -6.04 -21.97 14.94
C GLY A 70 -4.55 -22.31 15.07
N VAL A 71 -3.63 -21.48 14.59
CA VAL A 71 -2.19 -21.59 14.93
C VAL A 71 -1.96 -20.81 16.22
N THR A 72 -1.61 -21.51 17.30
CA THR A 72 -1.32 -20.85 18.57
C THR A 72 0.00 -20.11 18.48
N SER A 73 0.14 -19.02 19.24
CA SER A 73 1.32 -18.16 19.22
C SER A 73 2.64 -18.92 19.51
N ASP A 74 2.60 -20.11 20.10
CA ASP A 74 3.77 -20.93 20.41
C ASP A 74 4.17 -21.89 19.27
N GLU A 75 3.28 -22.13 18.32
CA GLU A 75 3.52 -22.97 17.14
C GLU A 75 4.23 -22.16 16.06
N THR A 76 5.55 -22.11 16.19
CA THR A 76 6.44 -21.50 15.18
C THR A 76 6.58 -22.36 13.92
N SER A 77 6.05 -23.58 13.89
CA SER A 77 5.99 -24.39 12.68
C SER A 77 4.88 -25.44 12.68
N ILE A 78 4.21 -25.63 11.55
CA ILE A 78 3.30 -26.75 11.29
C ILE A 78 3.97 -27.63 10.24
N SER A 79 4.20 -28.90 10.59
CA SER A 79 4.64 -29.93 9.64
C SER A 79 3.45 -30.83 9.32
N VAL A 80 3.06 -30.85 8.04
CA VAL A 80 2.03 -31.76 7.54
C VAL A 80 2.73 -32.85 6.75
N ALA A 81 2.71 -34.07 7.29
CA ALA A 81 3.13 -35.25 6.56
C ALA A 81 1.96 -35.72 5.68
N VAL A 82 2.13 -35.63 4.36
CA VAL A 82 1.23 -36.23 3.37
C VAL A 82 1.97 -37.44 2.79
N ASP A 83 1.27 -38.49 2.38
CA ASP A 83 1.75 -39.85 2.06
C ASP A 83 3.09 -39.94 1.27
N ASP A 84 3.44 -38.93 0.46
CA ASP A 84 4.67 -38.88 -0.36
C ASP A 84 5.66 -37.74 0.01
N GLY A 85 5.44 -36.98 1.09
CA GLY A 85 6.33 -35.88 1.45
C GLY A 85 5.88 -35.05 2.65
N ASN A 86 6.85 -34.38 3.29
CA ASN A 86 6.60 -33.53 4.44
C ASN A 86 6.60 -32.05 4.03
N VAL A 87 5.54 -31.32 4.35
CA VAL A 87 5.46 -29.87 4.14
C VAL A 87 5.56 -29.16 5.49
N THR A 88 6.67 -28.46 5.72
CA THR A 88 6.85 -27.63 6.92
C THR A 88 6.62 -26.17 6.59
N ARG A 89 5.61 -25.55 7.23
CA ARG A 89 5.43 -24.10 7.26
C ARG A 89 6.01 -23.58 8.57
N ARG A 90 6.88 -22.56 8.50
CA ARG A 90 7.50 -21.92 9.67
C ARG A 90 7.07 -20.45 9.75
N TRP A 91 6.66 -20.03 10.94
CA TRP A 91 6.36 -18.64 11.27
C TRP A 91 7.41 -18.12 12.26
N GLU A 92 8.19 -17.14 11.82
CA GLU A 92 9.20 -16.50 12.67
C GLU A 92 8.65 -15.18 13.19
N LYS A 93 8.64 -15.00 14.52
CA LYS A 93 8.23 -13.77 15.20
C LYS A 93 9.31 -12.70 15.03
N LYS A 94 9.40 -12.12 13.84
CA LYS A 94 10.36 -11.04 13.53
C LYS A 94 9.71 -9.67 13.73
N PRO A 95 10.52 -8.64 14.07
CA PRO A 95 10.08 -7.25 13.97
C PRO A 95 9.53 -6.94 12.57
N ALA A 96 8.72 -5.89 12.47
CA ALA A 96 8.36 -5.35 11.17
C ALA A 96 9.64 -4.93 10.41
N SER A 97 9.63 -5.15 9.10
CA SER A 97 10.73 -4.87 8.19
C SER A 97 10.19 -4.29 6.89
N ALA A 98 11.04 -3.60 6.12
CA ALA A 98 10.62 -3.04 4.84
C ALA A 98 10.12 -4.08 3.83
N ALA A 99 10.52 -5.34 4.00
CA ALA A 99 10.04 -6.46 3.18
C ALA A 99 8.60 -6.89 3.51
N ASP A 100 8.05 -6.47 4.66
CA ASP A 100 6.65 -6.71 5.01
C ASP A 100 5.70 -5.74 4.28
N ILE A 101 6.21 -4.68 3.64
CA ILE A 101 5.43 -3.72 2.88
C ILE A 101 5.67 -3.99 1.39
N THR A 102 4.63 -4.39 0.66
CA THR A 102 4.76 -4.75 -0.76
C THR A 102 5.01 -3.52 -1.64
N ASP A 103 5.50 -3.75 -2.86
CA ASP A 103 5.78 -2.67 -3.81
C ASP A 103 4.51 -1.90 -4.19
N GLU A 104 3.37 -2.56 -4.28
CA GLU A 104 2.07 -1.94 -4.55
C GLU A 104 1.65 -1.00 -3.42
N TRP A 105 1.92 -1.36 -2.16
CA TRP A 105 1.64 -0.48 -1.02
C TRP A 105 2.58 0.72 -0.98
N TRP A 106 3.84 0.55 -1.40
CA TRP A 106 4.74 1.68 -1.60
C TRP A 106 4.25 2.62 -2.69
N GLU A 107 3.68 2.10 -3.78
CA GLU A 107 3.08 2.92 -4.84
C GLU A 107 1.81 3.64 -4.36
N LEU A 108 1.01 3.04 -3.46
CA LEU A 108 -0.12 3.73 -2.85
C LEU A 108 0.31 4.89 -1.94
N LEU A 109 1.36 4.71 -1.15
CA LEU A 109 1.89 5.75 -0.25
C LEU A 109 2.61 6.87 -0.99
N ALA A 110 3.23 6.55 -2.12
CA ALA A 110 3.96 7.50 -2.95
C ALA A 110 3.58 7.31 -4.42
N PRO A 111 2.34 7.65 -4.81
CA PRO A 111 1.90 7.47 -6.18
C PRO A 111 2.82 8.26 -7.08
N ARG A 112 3.40 7.58 -8.07
CA ARG A 112 4.16 8.27 -9.12
C ARG A 112 3.20 9.30 -9.71
N ARG A 113 3.50 10.58 -9.50
CA ARG A 113 2.80 11.64 -10.23
C ARG A 113 3.13 11.43 -11.70
N GLU A 114 2.28 10.69 -12.41
CA GLU A 114 2.17 10.89 -13.84
C GLU A 114 1.66 12.31 -14.00
N SER A 115 2.57 13.26 -14.17
CA SER A 115 2.25 14.57 -14.73
C SER A 115 1.84 14.35 -16.18
N GLY A 116 0.64 13.81 -16.37
CA GLY A 116 -0.10 13.83 -17.61
C GLY A 116 -0.46 15.28 -17.90
N ALA A 117 0.49 16.03 -18.47
CA ALA A 117 0.21 17.26 -19.16
C ALA A 117 -0.63 16.90 -20.40
N PHE A 118 -1.94 16.76 -20.23
CA PHE A 118 -2.86 16.77 -21.36
C PHE A 118 -2.86 18.18 -21.95
N SER A 119 -1.90 18.45 -22.83
CA SER A 119 -1.98 19.61 -23.73
C SER A 119 -2.98 19.27 -24.82
N THR A 120 -4.27 19.45 -24.54
CA THR A 120 -5.25 19.57 -25.62
C THR A 120 -5.00 20.92 -26.25
N ARG A 121 -4.16 20.96 -27.29
CA ARG A 121 -4.04 22.13 -28.16
C ARG A 121 -5.03 21.92 -29.31
N PRO A 122 -6.28 22.45 -29.24
CA PRO A 122 -7.16 22.45 -30.40
C PRO A 122 -6.55 23.40 -31.44
N GLY A 123 -5.77 22.84 -32.35
CA GLY A 123 -5.26 23.54 -33.52
C GLY A 123 -6.20 23.32 -34.71
N PHE A 124 -7.29 24.08 -34.78
CA PHE A 124 -7.99 24.31 -36.04
C PHE A 124 -7.91 25.80 -36.38
N GLY A 125 -6.70 26.24 -36.76
CA GLY A 125 -6.56 27.47 -37.52
C GLY A 125 -6.92 27.15 -38.97
N ALA A 126 -8.14 27.51 -39.40
CA ALA A 126 -8.45 27.55 -40.82
C ALA A 126 -7.46 28.50 -41.50
N SER A 127 -6.70 28.00 -42.48
CA SER A 127 -5.82 28.83 -43.28
C SER A 127 -6.64 29.91 -43.99
N PRO A 128 -6.32 31.22 -43.86
CA PRO A 128 -6.87 32.19 -44.78
C PRO A 128 -6.23 31.94 -46.15
N SER A 129 -6.99 31.39 -47.09
CA SER A 129 -6.61 31.42 -48.50
C SER A 129 -6.60 32.88 -48.95
N SER A 130 -5.42 33.48 -49.08
CA SER A 130 -5.24 34.70 -49.85
C SER A 130 -5.26 34.36 -51.35
N PRO A 131 -6.25 34.83 -52.13
CA PRO A 131 -6.02 35.03 -53.56
C PRO A 131 -5.23 36.33 -53.78
N ALA A 132 -4.29 36.24 -54.72
CA ALA A 132 -3.27 37.22 -55.10
C ALA A 132 -3.83 38.57 -55.61
N PRO A 133 -3.00 39.63 -55.73
CA PRO A 133 -3.47 41.00 -55.90
C PRO A 133 -3.99 41.25 -57.32
N ASP A 134 -5.21 41.78 -57.44
CA ASP A 134 -5.74 42.22 -58.73
C ASP A 134 -5.02 43.51 -59.15
N MET A 135 -4.32 43.41 -60.27
CA MET A 135 -3.48 44.45 -60.83
C MET A 135 -4.37 45.53 -61.44
N HIS A 136 -4.13 46.77 -61.02
CA HIS A 136 -4.57 47.97 -61.73
C HIS A 136 -4.11 47.94 -63.19
N TRP A 137 -5.05 47.98 -64.14
CA TRP A 137 -4.81 48.57 -65.46
C TRP A 137 -6.03 49.34 -65.94
N ARG A 138 -5.90 50.67 -66.03
CA ARG A 138 -6.76 51.57 -66.80
C ARG A 138 -5.98 52.00 -68.05
N PRO A 139 -6.68 52.20 -69.17
CA PRO A 139 -6.73 53.55 -69.75
C PRO A 139 -8.17 54.07 -69.82
#